data_AF-A0A962V2B5-F1
#
_entry.id   AF-A0A962V2B5-F1
#
_cell.length_a   1.000
_cell.length_b   1.000
_cell.length_c   1.000
_cell.angle_alpha   90.00
_cell.angle_beta   90.00
_cell.angle_gamma   90.00
#
_symmetry.space_group_name_H-M   'P 1'
#
loop_
_entity.id
_entity.type
_entity.pdbx_description
1 polymer ?
#
loop_
_entity_poly.entity_id
_entity_poly.type
_entity_poly.pdbx_seq_one_letter_code
_entity_poly.pdbx_strand_id
1 'polypeptide(L)'
;CGLANFVPGILRSLIHQGQDDARIVSLVELILQYPLLAAIKVLAGHQHKDHAYDTIRPPLSGLSGQQRIALTDAFDSIMTA
;
A
#
# COMPACT_ATOMS: atom_id res chain seq x y z
N CYS A 1 0.26 9.69 7.62
CA CYS A 1 0.13 9.36 6.17
C CYS A 1 -0.13 7.86 6.03
N GLY A 2 -1.06 7.44 5.16
CA GLY A 2 -1.39 6.01 4.96
C GLY A 2 -0.23 5.18 4.42
N LEU A 3 0.45 5.69 3.37
CA LEU A 3 1.61 5.03 2.75
C LEU A 3 2.76 4.76 3.73
N ALA A 4 2.92 5.60 4.75
CA ALA A 4 3.99 5.46 5.74
C ALA A 4 3.91 4.15 6.56
N ASN A 5 2.76 3.46 6.56
CA ASN A 5 2.62 2.16 7.24
C ASN A 5 3.41 1.04 6.55
N PHE A 6 3.78 1.19 5.28
CA PHE A 6 4.48 0.16 4.51
C PHE A 6 5.65 0.68 3.66
N VAL A 7 5.68 1.98 3.32
CA VAL A 7 6.82 2.59 2.58
C VAL A 7 7.26 3.92 3.21
N PRO A 8 7.64 3.96 4.49
CA PRO A 8 8.06 5.22 5.13
C PRO A 8 9.32 5.83 4.49
N GLY A 9 10.20 5.00 3.91
CA GLY A 9 11.48 5.43 3.34
C GLY A 9 11.32 6.39 2.15
N ILE A 10 10.45 6.06 1.19
CA ILE A 10 10.26 6.88 -0.02
C ILE A 10 9.61 8.23 0.30
N LEU A 11 8.80 8.31 1.36
CA LEU A 11 8.17 9.56 1.79
C LEU A 11 9.14 10.54 2.42
N ARG A 12 10.33 10.08 2.84
CA ARG A 12 11.27 10.90 3.61
C ARG A 12 11.76 12.11 2.82
N SER A 13 12.19 11.92 1.57
CA SER A 13 12.71 13.00 0.73
C SER A 13 11.60 13.98 0.33
N LEU A 14 10.40 13.48 0.05
CA LEU A 14 9.23 14.33 -0.18
C LEU A 14 8.94 15.23 1.03
N ILE A 15 8.82 14.64 2.22
CA ILE A 15 8.41 15.36 3.43
C ILE A 15 9.47 16.35 3.92
N HIS A 16 10.74 15.95 3.91
CA HIS A 16 11.80 16.76 4.53
C HIS A 16 12.58 17.63 3.55
N GLN A 17 12.55 17.30 2.26
CA GLN A 17 13.37 17.96 1.23
C GLN A 17 12.52 18.52 0.09
N GLY A 18 11.20 18.26 0.07
CA GLY A 18 10.31 18.70 -1.00
C GLY A 18 10.61 18.05 -2.35
N GLN A 19 11.25 16.88 -2.35
CA GLN A 19 11.62 16.16 -3.56
C GLN A 19 10.56 15.14 -3.93
N ASP A 20 9.98 15.29 -5.13
CA ASP A 20 8.98 14.38 -5.64
C ASP A 20 9.57 13.00 -5.96
N ASP A 21 8.74 11.98 -5.82
CA ASP A 21 9.05 10.60 -6.23
C ASP A 21 7.84 10.06 -6.97
N ALA A 22 8.01 9.76 -8.27
CA ALA A 22 6.94 9.31 -9.15
C ALA A 22 6.26 8.02 -8.64
N ARG A 23 7.00 7.18 -7.89
CA ARG A 23 6.44 5.96 -7.29
C ARG A 23 5.37 6.28 -6.26
N ILE A 24 5.46 7.42 -5.56
CA ILE A 24 4.43 7.83 -4.58
C ILE A 24 3.09 8.03 -5.31
N VAL A 25 3.10 8.69 -6.47
CA VAL A 25 1.89 8.91 -7.28
C VAL A 25 1.33 7.57 -7.75
N SER A 26 2.16 6.71 -8.35
CA SER A 26 1.74 5.37 -8.80
C SER A 26 1.16 4.52 -7.66
N LEU A 27 1.73 4.61 -6.46
CA LEU A 27 1.22 3.91 -5.28
C LEU A 27 -0.13 4.45 -4.81
N VAL A 28 -0.32 5.78 -4.84
CA VAL A 28 -1.63 6.40 -4.51
C VAL A 28 -2.68 5.97 -5.53
N GLU A 29 -2.37 6.01 -6.81
CA GLU A 29 -3.28 5.56 -7.86
C GLU A 29 -3.62 4.08 -7.72
N LEU A 30 -2.66 3.23 -7.37
CA LEU A 30 -2.88 1.80 -7.11
C LEU A 30 -3.86 1.58 -5.95
N ILE A 31 -3.63 2.20 -4.79
CA ILE A 31 -4.49 1.94 -3.61
C ILE A 31 -5.91 2.49 -3.77
N LEU A 32 -6.11 3.51 -4.61
CA LEU A 32 -7.43 4.09 -4.90
C LEU A 32 -8.31 3.19 -5.79
N GLN A 33 -7.75 2.14 -6.38
CA GLN A 33 -8.52 1.14 -7.13
C GLN A 33 -9.29 0.15 -6.23
N TYR A 34 -9.09 0.23 -4.91
CA TYR A 34 -9.63 -0.71 -3.93
C TYR A 34 -10.24 0.05 -2.73
N PRO A 35 -11.00 -0.62 -1.84
CA PRO A 35 -11.32 -0.08 -0.53
C PRO A 35 -10.04 0.34 0.22
N LEU A 36 -9.83 1.65 0.36
CA LEU A 36 -8.55 2.26 0.76
C LEU A 36 -7.91 1.59 1.98
N LEU A 37 -8.66 1.44 3.07
CA LEU A 37 -8.13 0.84 4.31
C LEU A 37 -7.76 -0.64 4.13
N ALA A 38 -8.49 -1.39 3.30
CA ALA A 38 -8.16 -2.77 3.00
C ALA A 38 -6.87 -2.86 2.19
N ALA A 39 -6.68 -2.01 1.18
CA ALA A 39 -5.45 -1.95 0.40
C ALA A 39 -4.22 -1.58 1.24
N ILE A 40 -4.33 -0.54 2.08
CA ILE A 40 -3.26 -0.14 3.00
C ILE A 40 -2.86 -1.31 3.91
N LYS A 41 -3.84 -2.03 4.45
CA LYS A 41 -3.58 -3.14 5.38
C LYS A 41 -2.97 -4.35 4.68
N VAL A 42 -3.44 -4.71 3.48
CA VAL A 42 -2.85 -5.78 2.67
C VAL A 42 -1.39 -5.46 2.34
N LEU A 43 -1.09 -4.23 1.90
CA LEU A 43 0.28 -3.82 1.58
C LEU A 43 1.18 -3.74 2.83
N ALA A 44 0.64 -3.31 3.98
CA ALA A 44 1.37 -3.39 5.24
C ALA A 44 1.66 -4.84 5.64
N GLY A 45 0.69 -5.75 5.52
CA GLY A 45 0.89 -7.17 5.77
C GLY A 45 1.93 -7.78 4.84
N HIS A 46 1.90 -7.44 3.55
CA HIS A 46 2.90 -7.85 2.57
C HIS A 46 4.31 -7.38 2.94
N GLN A 47 4.47 -6.09 3.24
CA GLN A 47 5.78 -5.52 3.58
C GLN A 47 6.35 -6.07 4.88
N HIS A 48 5.50 -6.23 5.91
CA HIS A 48 5.91 -6.72 7.23
C HIS A 48 5.92 -8.25 7.32
N LYS A 49 5.51 -8.95 6.26
CA LYS A 49 5.31 -10.41 6.21
C LYS A 49 4.40 -10.91 7.34
N ASP A 50 3.34 -10.15 7.61
CA ASP A 50 2.39 -10.40 8.69
C ASP A 50 0.94 -10.37 8.18
N HIS A 51 0.34 -11.56 8.06
CA HIS A 51 -1.05 -11.72 7.62
C HIS A 51 -2.08 -11.26 8.66
N ALA A 52 -1.70 -10.96 9.91
CA ALA A 52 -2.64 -10.41 10.89
C ALA A 52 -3.23 -9.07 10.42
N TYR A 53 -2.51 -8.35 9.56
CA TYR A 53 -3.00 -7.12 8.94
C TYR A 53 -4.22 -7.34 8.03
N ASP A 54 -4.44 -8.52 7.45
CA ASP A 54 -5.57 -8.75 6.53
C ASP A 54 -6.94 -8.65 7.23
N THR A 55 -6.98 -8.73 8.56
CA THR A 55 -8.22 -8.67 9.35
C THR A 55 -8.85 -7.29 9.26
N ILE A 56 -10.03 -7.18 8.65
CA ILE A 56 -10.81 -5.95 8.57
C ILE A 56 -11.98 -6.00 9.55
N ARG A 57 -12.15 -4.93 10.34
CA ARG A 57 -13.27 -4.80 11.26
C ARG A 57 -14.52 -4.30 10.49
N PRO A 58 -15.70 -4.91 10.68
CA PRO A 58 -16.96 -4.38 10.17
C PRO A 58 -17.20 -2.92 10.64
N PRO A 59 -17.86 -2.07 9.83
CA PRO A 59 -18.63 -2.40 8.62
C PRO A 59 -17.78 -2.46 7.34
N LEU A 60 -16.45 -2.30 7.44
CA LEU A 60 -15.57 -2.33 6.28
C LEU A 60 -15.43 -3.76 5.73
N SER A 61 -15.27 -3.88 4.42
CA SER A 61 -15.04 -5.14 3.73
C SER A 61 -13.56 -5.28 3.34
N GLY A 62 -13.02 -6.49 3.48
CA GLY A 62 -11.68 -6.83 3.00
C GLY A 62 -11.63 -7.08 1.50
N LEU A 63 -10.42 -7.36 1.01
CA LEU A 63 -10.19 -7.74 -0.39
C LEU A 63 -10.34 -9.26 -0.56
N SER A 64 -10.76 -9.70 -1.75
CA SER A 64 -10.71 -11.11 -2.14
C SER A 64 -9.26 -11.61 -2.27
N GLY A 65 -9.04 -12.93 -2.29
CA GLY A 65 -7.71 -13.49 -2.48
C GLY A 65 -7.05 -13.05 -3.79
N GLN A 66 -7.82 -13.02 -4.89
CA GLN A 66 -7.35 -12.56 -6.19
C GLN A 66 -6.99 -11.06 -6.17
N GLN A 67 -7.80 -10.23 -5.50
CA GLN A 67 -7.51 -8.81 -5.35
C GLN A 67 -6.23 -8.57 -4.54
N ARG A 68 -6.00 -9.36 -3.48
CA ARG A 68 -4.75 -9.28 -2.69
C ARG A 68 -3.52 -9.58 -3.55
N ILE A 69 -3.55 -10.68 -4.29
CA ILE A 69 -2.45 -11.08 -5.19
C ILE A 69 -2.18 -9.98 -6.23
N ALA A 70 -3.22 -9.52 -6.92
CA ALA A 70 -3.08 -8.46 -7.93
C ALA A 70 -2.51 -7.16 -7.33
N LEU A 71 -2.93 -6.79 -6.12
CA LEU A 71 -2.45 -5.60 -5.42
C LEU A 71 -0.97 -5.72 -5.02
N THR A 72 -0.56 -6.87 -4.47
CA THR A 72 0.84 -7.08 -4.06
C THR A 72 1.77 -7.18 -5.26
N ASP A 73 1.36 -7.85 -6.34
CA ASP A 73 2.16 -7.95 -7.57
C ASP A 73 2.37 -6.57 -8.22
N ALA A 74 1.30 -5.76 -8.29
CA ALA A 74 1.39 -4.39 -8.81
C ALA A 74 2.27 -3.50 -7.92
N PHE A 75 2.18 -3.65 -6.61
CA PHE A 75 3.05 -2.95 -5.67
C PHE A 75 4.52 -3.31 -5.88
N ASP A 76 4.85 -4.60 -5.96
CA ASP A 76 6.22 -5.07 -6.16
C ASP A 76 6.78 -4.56 -7.50
N SER A 77 5.95 -4.51 -8.55
CA SER A 77 6.34 -3.94 -9.84
C SER A 77 6.65 -2.44 -9.76
N ILE A 78 5.91 -1.66 -8.96
CA ILE A 78 6.19 -0.21 -8.78
C ILE A 78 7.47 0.00 -7.97
N MET A 79 7.74 -0.85 -6.98
CA MET A 79 8.87 -0.70 -6.08
C MET A 79 10.21 -1.17 -6.68
N THR A 80 10.15 -2.02 -7.70
CA THR A 80 11.33 -2.54 -8.43
C THR A 80 11.65 -1.79 -9.73
N ALA A 81 10.73 -0.94 -10.21
CA ALA A 81 10.95 -0.01 -11.32
C ALA A 81 11.87 1.16 -10.93
#